data_AF-A0A0R2RW99-F1
#
_entry.id   AF-A0A0R2RW99-F1
#
_cell.length_a   1.000
_cell.length_b   1.000
_cell.length_c   1.000
_cell.angle_alpha   90.00
_cell.angle_beta   90.00
_cell.angle_gamma   90.00
#
_symmetry.space_group_name_H-M   'P 1'
#
loop_
_entity.id
_entity.type
_entity.pdbx_description
1 polymer ?
#
loop_
_entity_poly.entity_id
_entity_poly.type
_entity_poly.pdbx_seq_one_letter_code
_entity_poly.pdbx_strand_id
1 'polypeptide(L)'
;MSTTNYIKRLPDHVANQIAAGEVVQRPASVVKELLENSIDAGADQITLVVKNAGKTLIQVIDNGSGMGDADARLCFARHATSKITQADDLFQ
;
A
#
# COMPACT_ATOMS: atom_id res chain seq x y z
N MET A 1 24.95 9.17 35.84
CA MET A 1 24.87 8.23 34.69
C MET A 1 25.05 9.05 33.42
N SER A 2 26.03 8.67 32.60
CA SER A 2 26.59 9.48 31.51
C SER A 2 25.59 9.68 30.35
N THR A 3 25.30 10.93 30.00
CA THR A 3 24.54 11.34 28.82
C THR A 3 25.49 11.51 27.64
N THR A 4 25.77 10.44 26.91
CA THR A 4 26.54 10.52 25.66
C THR A 4 25.61 10.69 24.46
N ASN A 5 25.54 11.93 23.95
CA ASN A 5 24.89 12.32 22.70
C ASN A 5 25.70 11.84 21.47
N TYR A 6 25.83 10.53 21.28
CA TYR A 6 26.35 9.99 20.02
C TYR A 6 25.20 9.64 19.07
N ILE A 7 25.34 9.99 17.79
CA ILE A 7 24.41 9.58 16.74
C ILE A 7 24.39 8.04 16.69
N LYS A 8 23.19 7.45 16.76
CA LYS A 8 22.98 6.00 16.65
C LYS A 8 22.08 5.71 15.47
N ARG A 9 22.38 4.66 14.72
CA ARG A 9 21.43 4.11 13.74
C ARG A 9 20.22 3.58 14.49
N LEU A 10 19.03 3.90 13.98
CA LEU A 10 17.79 3.32 14.49
C LEU A 10 17.75 1.83 14.16
N PRO A 11 17.20 0.99 15.06
CA PRO A 11 16.83 -0.36 14.71
C PRO A 11 15.82 -0.36 13.54
N ASP A 12 15.92 -1.35 12.64
CA ASP A 12 15.08 -1.42 11.44
C ASP A 12 13.58 -1.32 11.73
N HIS A 13 13.11 -1.95 12.81
CA HIS A 13 11.70 -1.89 13.20
C HIS A 13 11.26 -0.47 13.58
N VAL A 14 12.12 0.34 14.20
CA VAL A 14 11.83 1.73 14.57
C VAL A 14 11.88 2.63 13.33
N ALA A 15 12.87 2.44 12.46
CA ALA A 15 12.94 3.15 11.18
C ALA A 15 11.71 2.87 10.31
N ASN A 16 11.27 1.61 10.26
CA ASN A 16 10.06 1.20 9.56
C ASN A 16 8.79 1.78 10.20
N GLN A 17 8.72 1.89 11.54
CA GLN A 17 7.59 2.52 12.24
C GLN A 17 7.52 4.03 11.99
N ILE A 18 8.67 4.72 11.91
CA ILE A 18 8.73 6.15 11.58
C ILE A 18 8.31 6.36 10.12
N ALA A 19 8.86 5.57 9.19
CA ALA A 19 8.44 5.58 7.79
C ALA A 19 6.94 5.28 7.63
N ALA A 20 6.41 4.34 8.41
CA ALA A 20 4.97 4.07 8.46
C ALA A 20 4.18 5.25 9.04
N GLY A 21 4.70 5.97 10.04
CA GLY A 21 4.05 7.15 10.63
C GLY A 21 3.98 8.37 9.71
N GLU A 22 4.93 8.50 8.78
CA GLU A 22 4.98 9.57 7.78
C GLU A 22 4.25 9.20 6.47
N VAL A 23 4.27 7.93 6.06
CA VAL A 23 3.66 7.44 4.81
C VAL A 23 2.22 6.92 5.02
N VAL A 24 1.89 6.35 6.18
CA VAL A 24 0.54 5.82 6.52
C VAL A 24 -0.24 6.85 7.33
N GLN A 25 -0.37 8.07 6.81
CA GLN A 25 -1.28 9.04 7.40
C GLN A 25 -2.66 8.92 6.74
N ARG A 26 -3.51 8.12 7.43
CA ARG A 26 -4.98 8.07 7.38
C ARG A 26 -5.57 6.90 6.57
N PRO A 27 -6.64 6.26 7.08
CA PRO A 27 -7.45 5.27 6.36
C PRO A 27 -7.81 5.65 4.91
N ALA A 28 -7.93 6.95 4.64
CA ALA A 28 -8.19 7.48 3.30
C ALA A 28 -7.10 7.12 2.28
N SER A 29 -5.82 7.07 2.67
CA SER A 29 -4.74 6.69 1.75
C SER A 29 -4.84 5.22 1.34
N VAL A 30 -5.18 4.34 2.28
CA VAL A 30 -5.44 2.92 1.98
C VAL A 30 -6.61 2.79 1.01
N VAL A 31 -7.69 3.55 1.25
CA VAL A 31 -8.84 3.58 0.34
C VAL A 31 -8.43 4.06 -1.06
N LYS A 32 -7.67 5.16 -1.16
CA LYS A 32 -7.18 5.70 -2.44
C LYS A 32 -6.44 4.62 -3.24
N GLU A 33 -5.43 4.00 -2.65
CA GLU A 33 -4.59 3.02 -3.36
C GLU A 33 -5.38 1.78 -3.79
N LEU A 34 -6.31 1.30 -2.95
CA LEU A 34 -7.16 0.16 -3.32
C LEU A 34 -8.13 0.51 -4.46
N LEU A 35 -8.74 1.70 -4.43
CA LEU A 35 -9.62 2.16 -5.50
C LEU A 35 -8.86 2.37 -6.82
N GLU A 36 -7.65 2.94 -6.77
CA GLU A 36 -6.80 3.08 -7.96
C GLU A 36 -6.45 1.71 -8.56
N ASN A 37 -6.14 0.71 -7.73
CA ASN A 37 -5.92 -0.66 -8.21
C ASN A 37 -7.16 -1.28 -8.87
N SER A 38 -8.36 -1.05 -8.33
CA SER A 38 -9.60 -1.52 -8.96
C SER A 38 -9.85 -0.85 -10.31
N ILE A 39 -9.56 0.46 -10.44
CA ILE A 39 -9.67 1.20 -11.69
C ILE A 39 -8.65 0.68 -12.73
N ASP A 40 -7.40 0.47 -12.31
CA ASP A 40 -6.35 -0.08 -13.19
C ASP A 40 -6.67 -1.50 -13.65
N ALA A 41 -7.42 -2.27 -12.86
CA ALA A 41 -7.97 -3.57 -13.25
C ALA A 41 -9.16 -3.49 -14.21
N GLY A 42 -9.59 -2.27 -14.58
CA GLY A 42 -10.71 -2.03 -15.50
C GLY A 42 -12.09 -2.22 -14.89
N ALA A 43 -12.22 -2.17 -13.56
CA ALA A 43 -13.53 -2.31 -12.91
C ALA A 43 -14.46 -1.14 -13.27
N ASP A 44 -15.70 -1.45 -13.65
CA ASP A 44 -16.77 -0.46 -13.84
C ASP A 44 -17.72 -0.38 -12.64
N GLN A 45 -17.63 -1.35 -11.73
CA GLN A 45 -18.37 -1.40 -10.48
C GLN A 45 -17.40 -1.66 -9.33
N ILE A 46 -17.35 -0.71 -8.39
CA ILE A 46 -16.52 -0.79 -7.20
C ILE A 46 -17.38 -0.48 -5.98
N THR A 47 -17.39 -1.39 -5.01
CA THR A 47 -18.08 -1.23 -3.73
C THR A 47 -17.06 -1.01 -2.63
N LEU A 48 -17.18 0.11 -1.92
CA LEU A 48 -16.37 0.43 -0.74
C LEU A 48 -17.20 0.25 0.53
N VAL A 49 -16.74 -0.62 1.43
CA VAL A 49 -17.32 -0.82 2.77
C VAL A 49 -16.34 -0.33 3.83
N VAL A 50 -16.78 0.62 4.65
CA VAL A 50 -15.97 1.23 5.71
C VAL A 50 -16.69 1.10 7.05
N LYS A 51 -15.98 0.65 8.09
CA LYS A 51 -16.47 0.63 9.48
C LYS A 51 -15.55 1.41 10.41
N ASN A 52 -16.14 2.18 11.32
CA ASN A 52 -15.43 2.99 12.32
C ASN A 52 -14.33 3.88 11.69
N ALA A 53 -14.69 4.63 10.65
CA ALA A 53 -13.77 5.47 9.88
C ALA A 53 -12.53 4.72 9.35
N GLY A 54 -12.68 3.43 9.02
CA GLY A 54 -11.62 2.58 8.48
C GLY A 54 -10.69 1.98 9.55
N LYS A 55 -10.92 2.26 10.84
CA LYS A 55 -10.16 1.65 11.94
C LYS A 55 -10.49 0.17 12.15
N THR A 56 -11.70 -0.23 11.79
CA THR A 56 -12.17 -1.62 11.98
C THR A 56 -12.23 -2.38 10.66
N LEU A 57 -12.66 -1.74 9.58
CA LEU A 57 -12.74 -2.37 8.27
C LEU A 57 -12.59 -1.33 7.17
N ILE A 58 -11.76 -1.68 6.19
CA ILE A 58 -11.76 -1.12 4.85
C ILE A 58 -11.84 -2.33 3.92
N GLN A 59 -12.90 -2.43 3.13
CA GLN A 59 -13.06 -3.50 2.15
C GLN A 59 -13.45 -2.86 0.81
N VAL A 60 -12.70 -3.17 -0.22
CA VAL A 60 -12.98 -2.81 -1.61
C VAL A 60 -13.33 -4.11 -2.34
N ILE A 61 -14.46 -4.10 -3.02
CA ILE A 61 -14.94 -5.21 -3.85
C ILE A 61 -15.15 -4.64 -5.24
N ASP A 62 -14.44 -5.18 -6.21
CA ASP A 62 -14.55 -4.77 -7.61
C ASP A 62 -14.82 -5.96 -8.52
N ASN A 63 -15.21 -5.64 -9.75
CA ASN A 63 -15.43 -6.60 -10.83
C ASN A 63 -14.37 -6.48 -11.93
N GLY A 64 -13.16 -6.04 -11.58
CA GLY A 64 -12.05 -5.91 -12.52
C GLY A 64 -11.54 -7.26 -13.02
N SER A 65 -10.44 -7.22 -13.76
CA SER A 65 -9.78 -8.40 -14.34
C SER A 65 -9.32 -9.44 -13.31
N GLY A 66 -9.18 -9.05 -12.05
CA GLY A 66 -8.77 -9.92 -10.95
C GLY A 66 -7.30 -10.33 -11.05
N MET A 67 -6.94 -11.34 -10.26
CA MET A 67 -5.59 -11.92 -10.24
C MET A 67 -5.68 -13.44 -10.28
N GLY A 68 -4.76 -14.07 -11.03
CA GLY A 68 -4.54 -15.51 -10.92
C GLY A 68 -3.91 -15.89 -9.57
N ASP A 69 -3.97 -17.17 -9.22
CA ASP A 69 -3.47 -17.68 -7.93
C ASP A 69 -1.99 -17.37 -7.67
N ALA A 70 -1.15 -17.39 -8.71
CA ALA A 70 0.25 -17.01 -8.60
C ALA A 70 0.44 -15.50 -8.37
N ASP A 71 -0.28 -14.66 -9.13
CA ASP A 71 -0.20 -13.20 -9.02
C ASP A 71 -0.75 -12.71 -7.68
N ALA A 72 -1.82 -13.35 -7.17
CA ALA A 72 -2.40 -13.06 -5.86
C ALA A 72 -1.41 -13.30 -4.71
N ARG A 73 -0.43 -14.20 -4.88
CA ARG A 73 0.68 -14.35 -3.94
C ARG A 73 1.78 -13.31 -4.17
N LEU A 74 2.11 -13.06 -5.43
CA LEU A 74 3.20 -12.17 -5.80
C LEU A 74 2.91 -10.69 -5.51
N CYS A 75 1.65 -10.26 -5.54
CA CYS A 75 1.26 -8.86 -5.36
C CYS A 75 1.61 -8.28 -3.98
N PHE A 76 1.88 -9.13 -2.98
CA PHE A 76 2.37 -8.71 -1.66
C PHE A 76 3.91 -8.57 -1.59
N ALA A 77 4.64 -9.02 -2.62
CA ALA A 77 6.09 -8.90 -2.66
C ALA A 77 6.52 -7.46 -2.93
N ARG A 78 7.65 -7.07 -2.36
CA ARG A 78 8.25 -5.76 -2.66
C ARG A 78 8.73 -5.74 -4.11
N HIS A 79 8.55 -4.60 -4.77
CA HIS A 79 9.00 -4.37 -6.15
C HIS A 79 8.36 -5.30 -7.18
N ALA A 80 7.16 -5.83 -6.90
CA ALA A 80 6.35 -6.58 -7.84
C ALA A 80 5.19 -5.70 -8.33
N THR A 81 5.02 -5.60 -9.64
CA THR A 81 3.92 -4.85 -10.27
C THR A 81 3.68 -5.38 -11.69
N SER A 82 2.43 -5.32 -12.14
CA SER A 82 2.04 -5.59 -13.53
C SER A 82 1.99 -4.33 -14.40
N LYS A 83 2.23 -3.15 -13.81
CA LYS A 83 1.99 -1.85 -14.47
C LYS A 83 3.19 -1.29 -15.22
N ILE A 84 4.41 -1.65 -14.81
CA ILE A 84 5.66 -1.15 -15.40
C ILE A 84 6.68 -2.28 -15.52
N THR A 85 7.52 -2.20 -16.55
CA THR A 85 8.58 -3.20 -16.85
C THR A 85 9.94 -2.57 -17.06
N GLN A 86 10.01 -1.30 -17.44
CA GLN A 86 11.23 -0.55 -17.70
C GLN A 86 11.15 0.85 -17.07
N ALA A 87 12.31 1.49 -16.90
CA ALA A 87 12.39 2.81 -16.25
C ALA A 87 11.59 3.88 -16.99
N ASP A 88 11.49 3.79 -18.31
CA ASP A 88 10.76 4.77 -19.13
C ASP A 88 9.23 4.72 -18.91
N ASP A 89 8.71 3.58 -18.41
CA ASP A 89 7.28 3.43 -18.10
C ASP A 89 6.86 4.32 -16.90
N LEU A 90 7.79 4.89 -16.13
CA LEU A 90 7.48 5.81 -15.03
C LEU A 90 6.97 7.19 -15.50
N PHE A 91 7.21 7.54 -16.76
CA PHE A 91 6.94 8.88 -17.29
C PHE A 91 5.76 8.90 -18.28
N GLN A 92 5.03 7.80 -18.41
CA GLN A 92 3.77 7.69 -19.15
C GLN A 92 2.57 8.00 -18.24
#